data_AF-A0A352KLN0-F1
#
_entry.id   AF-A0A352KLN0-F1
#
_cell.length_a   1.000
_cell.length_b   1.000
_cell.length_c   1.000
_cell.angle_alpha   90.00
_cell.angle_beta   90.00
_cell.angle_gamma   90.00
#
_symmetry.space_group_name_H-M   'P 1'
#
loop_
_entity.id
_entity.type
_entity.pdbx_description
1 polymer ?
#
loop_
_entity_poly.entity_id
_entity_poly.type
_entity_poly.pdbx_seq_one_letter_code
_entity_poly.pdbx_strand_id
1 'polypeptide(L)'
;THHPTFNQQLAIADVIVANKADQYQPEDFPVLLEYLKRTSGFTTSVFQVSQGHLQLDWLEAPSCYRDHKHHHHDQKHSSYLLETP
;
A
#
# COMPACT_ATOMS: atom_id res chain seq x y z
N THR A 1 -17.66 1.23 -2.64
CA THR A 1 -16.72 0.41 -3.43
C THR A 1 -15.65 -0.12 -2.50
N HIS A 2 -15.52 -1.44 -2.36
CA HIS A 2 -14.43 -2.06 -1.59
C HIS A 2 -13.39 -2.57 -2.59
N HIS A 3 -12.26 -1.86 -2.69
CA HIS A 3 -11.15 -2.24 -3.56
C HIS A 3 -10.03 -2.83 -2.70
N PRO A 4 -9.92 -4.18 -2.61
CA PRO A 4 -8.98 -4.82 -1.70
C PRO A 4 -7.53 -4.44 -2.00
N THR A 5 -7.14 -4.40 -3.28
CA THR A 5 -5.78 -4.00 -3.70
C THR A 5 -5.45 -2.56 -3.34
N PHE A 6 -6.41 -1.64 -3.46
CA PHE A 6 -6.23 -0.25 -3.06
C PHE A 6 -5.95 -0.13 -1.56
N ASN A 7 -6.74 -0.82 -0.73
CA ASN A 7 -6.54 -0.83 0.72
C ASN A 7 -5.19 -1.47 1.10
N GLN A 8 -4.78 -2.53 0.41
CA GLN A 8 -3.48 -3.17 0.65
C GLN A 8 -2.32 -2.23 0.34
N GLN A 9 -2.39 -1.48 -0.78
CA GLN A 9 -1.37 -0.48 -1.13
C GLN A 9 -1.25 0.59 -0.05
N LEU A 10 -2.36 1.05 0.53
CA LEU A 10 -2.35 2.03 1.62
C LEU A 10 -1.78 1.46 2.93
N ALA A 11 -2.05 0.19 3.22
CA ALA A 11 -1.61 -0.46 4.45
C ALA A 11 -0.10 -0.70 4.51
N ILE A 12 0.56 -0.83 3.35
CA ILE A 12 2.01 -1.06 3.27
C ILE A 12 2.81 0.21 2.95
N ALA A 13 2.14 1.35 2.72
CA ALA A 13 2.80 2.57 2.29
C ALA A 13 3.49 3.29 3.45
N ASP A 14 4.78 3.59 3.26
CA ASP A 14 5.55 4.47 4.15
C ASP A 14 5.25 5.95 3.88
N VAL A 15 4.90 6.28 2.63
CA VAL A 15 4.55 7.63 2.17
C VAL A 15 3.32 7.58 1.28
N ILE A 16 2.38 8.49 1.51
CA ILE A 16 1.19 8.71 0.67
C ILE A 16 1.28 10.08 0.01
N VAL A 17 1.12 10.09 -1.30
CA VAL A 17 1.07 11.31 -2.11
C VAL A 17 -0.37 11.49 -2.60
N ALA A 18 -1.08 12.44 -2.00
CA ALA A 18 -2.42 12.85 -2.41
C ALA A 18 -2.33 13.82 -3.60
N ASN A 19 -2.30 13.26 -4.81
CA ASN A 19 -2.19 14.02 -6.06
C ASN A 19 -3.53 14.60 -6.53
N LYS A 20 -3.44 15.59 -7.44
CA LYS A 20 -4.55 16.33 -8.06
C LYS A 20 -5.28 17.24 -7.08
N ALA A 21 -4.56 17.79 -6.12
CA ALA A 21 -5.09 18.76 -5.18
C ALA A 21 -5.77 19.97 -5.84
N ASP A 22 -5.36 20.32 -7.06
CA ASP A 22 -6.01 21.32 -7.90
C ASP A 22 -7.45 20.97 -8.32
N GLN A 23 -7.86 19.71 -8.22
CA GLN A 23 -9.21 19.23 -8.53
C GLN A 23 -10.02 18.90 -7.27
N TYR A 24 -9.47 19.11 -6.08
CA TYR A 24 -10.15 18.78 -4.84
C TYR A 24 -11.17 19.86 -4.49
N GLN A 25 -12.30 19.42 -3.97
CA GLN A 25 -13.16 20.27 -3.17
C GLN A 25 -12.55 20.46 -1.78
N PRO A 26 -12.91 21.54 -1.06
CA PRO A 26 -12.36 21.83 0.27
C PRO A 26 -12.50 20.67 1.28
N GLU A 27 -13.49 19.80 1.09
CA GLU A 27 -13.83 18.69 1.97
C GLU A 27 -13.09 17.38 1.63
N ASP A 28 -12.57 17.25 0.41
CA ASP A 28 -12.00 15.99 -0.09
C ASP A 28 -10.74 15.58 0.68
N PHE A 29 -9.86 16.54 0.94
CA PHE A 29 -8.62 16.26 1.67
C PHE A 29 -8.87 15.89 3.15
N PRO A 30 -9.72 16.62 3.92
CA PRO A 30 -10.16 16.17 5.24
C PRO A 30 -10.73 14.75 5.24
N VAL A 31 -11.61 14.42 4.29
CA VAL A 31 -12.22 13.08 4.17
C VAL A 31 -11.16 12.00 3.90
N LEU A 32 -10.18 12.28 3.03
CA LEU A 32 -9.05 11.39 2.79
C LEU A 32 -8.25 11.16 4.08
N LEU A 33 -7.93 12.21 4.83
CA LEU A 33 -7.20 12.09 6.09
C LEU A 33 -7.96 11.23 7.09
N GLU A 34 -9.27 11.43 7.26
CA GLU A 34 -10.08 10.59 8.14
C GLU A 34 -10.11 9.12 7.69
N TYR A 35 -10.21 8.90 6.38
CA TYR A 35 -10.16 7.56 5.82
C TYR A 35 -8.81 6.87 6.12
N LEU A 36 -7.68 7.56 5.91
CA LEU A 36 -6.34 7.04 6.19
C LEU A 36 -6.11 6.76 7.68
N LYS A 37 -6.58 7.64 8.57
CA LYS A 37 -6.51 7.42 10.02
C LYS A 37 -7.18 6.11 10.44
N ARG A 38 -8.26 5.73 9.76
CA ARG A 38 -8.99 4.48 10.02
C ARG A 38 -8.31 3.25 9.42
N THR A 39 -7.55 3.39 8.33
CA THR A 39 -7.03 2.26 7.55
C THR A 39 -5.54 1.98 7.71
N SER A 40 -4.69 3.01 7.84
CA SER A 40 -3.22 2.86 7.76
C SER A 40 -2.48 3.11 9.08
N GLY A 41 -3.19 3.24 10.21
CA GLY A 41 -2.55 3.29 11.52
C GLY A 41 -1.53 4.44 11.65
N PHE A 42 -1.95 5.67 11.36
CA PHE A 42 -1.35 6.99 11.71
C PHE A 42 0.15 7.25 11.47
N THR A 43 0.95 6.29 11.03
CA THR A 43 2.42 6.40 10.94
C THR A 43 2.91 6.82 9.56
N THR A 44 2.04 6.78 8.55
CA THR A 44 2.36 7.14 7.17
C THR A 44 2.35 8.65 6.96
N SER A 45 3.41 9.19 6.35
CA SER A 45 3.47 10.61 5.97
C SER A 45 2.56 10.87 4.77
N VAL A 46 1.73 11.91 4.83
CA VAL A 46 0.79 12.28 3.76
C VAL A 46 1.14 13.65 3.19
N PHE A 47 1.42 13.72 1.90
CA PHE A 47 1.74 14.96 1.20
C PHE A 47 0.71 15.25 0.12
N GLN A 48 0.19 16.47 0.10
CA GLN A 48 -0.75 16.94 -0.92
C GLN A 48 0.02 17.61 -2.06
N VAL A 49 -0.27 17.24 -3.31
CA VAL A 49 0.37 17.81 -4.50
C VAL A 49 -0.64 18.09 -5.61
N SER A 50 -0.38 19.14 -6.38
CA SER A 50 -1.13 19.51 -7.58
C SER A 50 -0.31 19.18 -8.83
N GLN A 51 -0.96 18.83 -9.93
CA GLN A 51 -0.31 18.60 -11.23
C GLN A 51 0.93 17.66 -11.20
N GLY A 52 0.99 16.74 -10.23
CA GLY A 52 2.13 15.83 -10.08
C GLY A 52 3.42 16.45 -9.56
N HIS A 53 3.39 17.67 -8.98
CA HIS A 53 4.55 18.31 -8.37
C HIS A 53 4.98 17.62 -7.07
N LEU A 54 5.68 16.51 -7.21
CA LEU A 54 6.24 15.69 -6.14
C LEU A 54 7.69 16.11 -5.85
N GLN A 55 8.07 16.17 -4.57
CA GLN A 55 9.48 16.29 -4.19
C GLN A 55 10.10 14.91 -4.07
N LEU A 56 11.24 14.70 -4.74
CA LEU A 56 11.89 13.39 -4.80
C LEU A 56 12.43 12.97 -3.43
N ASP A 57 12.86 13.92 -2.61
CA ASP A 57 13.37 13.69 -1.24
C ASP A 57 12.37 12.94 -0.36
N TRP A 58 11.07 13.03 -0.64
CA TRP A 58 10.04 12.27 0.09
C TRP A 58 10.12 10.76 -0.15
N LEU A 59 10.71 10.34 -1.26
CA LEU A 59 10.82 8.94 -1.69
C LEU A 59 12.21 8.33 -1.44
N GLU A 60 13.16 9.12 -0.93
CA GLU A 60 14.54 8.66 -0.71
C GLU A 60 14.70 7.80 0.55
N ALA A 61 13.73 7.88 1.48
CA ALA A 61 13.76 7.07 2.69
C ALA A 61 13.61 5.57 2.35
N PRO A 62 14.40 4.69 3.00
CA PRO A 62 14.23 3.25 2.83
C PRO A 62 12.86 2.81 3.34
N SER A 63 12.26 1.82 2.68
CA SER A 63 10.95 1.31 3.07
C SER A 63 10.98 0.71 4.48
N CYS A 64 10.04 1.08 5.34
CA CYS A 64 9.86 0.45 6.65
C CYS A 64 8.98 -0.80 6.57
N TYR A 65 8.37 -1.09 5.42
CA TYR A 65 7.65 -2.34 5.20
C TYR A 65 8.56 -3.56 5.42
N ARG A 66 8.15 -4.44 6.34
CA ARG A 66 8.80 -5.72 6.58
C ARG A 66 7.86 -6.81 6.11
N ASP A 67 8.27 -7.55 5.09
CA ASP A 67 7.54 -8.74 4.66
C ASP A 67 7.36 -9.68 5.86
N HIS A 68 6.12 -9.95 6.22
CA HIS A 68 5.83 -11.00 7.17
C HIS A 68 6.12 -12.32 6.47
N LYS A 69 7.34 -12.85 6.69
CA LYS A 69 7.85 -14.13 6.18
C LYS A 69 6.70 -15.02 5.72
N HIS A 70 6.48 -15.08 4.41
CA HIS A 70 5.57 -16.04 3.81
C HIS A 70 5.95 -17.43 4.32
N HIS A 71 5.17 -17.97 5.26
CA HIS A 71 5.23 -19.40 5.57
C HIS A 71 4.78 -20.12 4.31
N HIS A 72 5.75 -20.50 3.48
CA HIS A 72 5.53 -21.48 2.43
C HIS A 72 4.88 -22.68 3.11
N HIS A 73 3.60 -22.88 2.83
CA HIS A 73 2.97 -24.14 3.11
C HIS A 73 3.69 -25.14 2.23
N ASP A 74 4.58 -25.94 2.84
CA ASP A 74 5.19 -27.11 2.24
C ASP A 74 4.03 -28.02 1.80
N GLN A 75 3.60 -27.86 0.56
CA GLN A 75 2.85 -28.91 -0.12
C GLN A 75 3.84 -30.04 -0.29
N LYS A 76 3.88 -30.93 0.71
CA LYS A 76 4.46 -32.26 0.56
C LYS A 76 3.83 -32.88 -0.67
N HIS A 77 4.59 -32.85 -1.76
CA HIS A 77 4.29 -33.55 -2.98
C HIS A 77 4.32 -35.04 -2.62
N SER A 78 3.14 -35.59 -2.34
CA SER A 78 2.96 -37.03 -2.18
C SER A 78 3.37 -37.67 -3.50
N SER A 79 4.49 -38.37 -3.45
CA SER A 79 5.09 -39.16 -4.52
C SER A 79 4.06 -40.07 -5.18
N TYR A 80 3.66 -39.75 -6.41
CA TYR A 80 3.12 -40.75 -7.32
C TYR A 80 4.31 -41.41 -8.02
N LEU A 81 4.55 -42.66 -7.63
CA LEU A 81 5.54 -43.55 -8.22
C LEU A 81 5.22 -43.78 -9.70
N LEU A 82 6.22 -43.54 -10.54
CA LEU A 82 6.21 -43.93 -11.95
C LEU A 82 6.64 -45.41 -12.00
N GLU A 83 5.71 -46.34 -12.23
CA GLU A 83 6.04 -47.68 -12.70
C GLU A 83 5.48 -47.86 -14.11
N THR A 84 6.40 -47.92 -15.08
CA THR A 84 6.17 -48.36 -16.45
C THR A 84 6.43 -49.86 -16.54
N PRO A 85 5.62 -50.58 -17.32
CA PRO A 85 6.19 -51.39 -18.40
C PRO A 85 5.78 -50.90 -19.80
#